data_AF-A0A1H7VAF6-F1
#
_entry.id   AF-A0A1H7VAF6-F1
#
_cell.length_a   1.000
_cell.length_b   1.000
_cell.length_c   1.000
_cell.angle_alpha   90.00
_cell.angle_beta   90.00
_cell.angle_gamma   90.00
#
_symmetry.space_group_name_H-M   'P 1'
#
loop_
_entity.id
_entity.type
_entity.pdbx_description
1 polymer ?
#
loop_
_entity_poly.entity_id
_entity_poly.type
_entity_poly.pdbx_seq_one_letter_code
_entity_poly.pdbx_strand_id
1 'polypeptide(L)'
;MNNNDDTSSIERFKSYGRDLSNIVIESVREVMSERELDAHIQGLDAGLQRNIVSLYDAGVEDRKIIELLNKYWHISMDDAAMWLRYEKIQYCYKVLKRHLISQGFSQVDVGVFMRKNKVSEKLETKPELLKLKDNGQKIKEALEKEE
;
A
#
# COMPACT_ATOMS: atom_id res chain seq x y z
N MET A 1 11.76 -20.25 -9.91
CA MET A 1 11.61 -19.74 -11.28
C MET A 1 10.19 -19.21 -11.41
N ASN A 2 9.98 -17.90 -11.39
CA ASN A 2 8.68 -17.31 -11.76
C ASN A 2 8.89 -15.83 -12.16
N ASN A 3 9.45 -15.60 -13.34
CA ASN A 3 9.72 -14.25 -13.88
C ASN A 3 8.56 -13.72 -14.77
N ASN A 4 7.42 -14.42 -14.81
CA ASN A 4 6.29 -14.07 -15.69
C ASN A 4 5.24 -13.17 -15.03
N ASP A 5 5.15 -13.13 -13.69
CA ASP A 5 4.12 -12.34 -12.99
C ASP A 5 4.45 -10.84 -12.95
N ASP A 6 5.71 -10.49 -12.68
CA ASP A 6 6.18 -9.11 -12.53
C ASP A 6 5.90 -8.25 -13.76
N THR A 7 6.13 -8.83 -14.95
CA THR A 7 5.95 -8.14 -16.23
C THR A 7 4.48 -7.73 -16.43
N SER A 8 3.53 -8.58 -16.03
CA SER A 8 2.10 -8.30 -16.18
C SER A 8 1.62 -7.16 -15.27
N SER A 9 2.14 -7.10 -14.05
CA SER A 9 1.81 -6.06 -13.07
C SER A 9 2.43 -4.71 -13.44
N ILE A 10 3.64 -4.72 -13.99
CA ILE A 10 4.30 -3.51 -14.51
C ILE A 10 3.56 -2.95 -15.72
N GLU A 11 3.10 -3.78 -16.66
CA GLU A 11 2.35 -3.29 -17.83
C GLU A 11 0.99 -2.70 -17.44
N ARG A 12 0.26 -3.33 -16.50
CA ARG A 12 -0.97 -2.75 -15.94
C ARG A 12 -0.69 -1.40 -15.27
N PHE A 13 0.36 -1.32 -14.46
CA PHE A 13 0.78 -0.09 -13.79
C PHE A 13 1.07 1.05 -14.79
N LYS A 14 1.80 0.75 -15.87
CA LYS A 14 2.11 1.71 -16.95
C LYS A 14 0.87 2.21 -17.68
N SER A 15 -0.10 1.33 -17.95
CA SER A 15 -1.36 1.73 -18.59
C SER A 15 -2.09 2.73 -17.71
N TYR A 16 -2.33 2.38 -16.44
CA TYR A 16 -3.03 3.25 -15.51
C TYR A 16 -2.32 4.58 -15.29
N GLY A 17 -0.99 4.58 -15.15
CA GLY A 17 -0.23 5.83 -15.01
C GLY A 17 -0.32 6.73 -16.24
N ARG A 18 -0.24 6.17 -17.45
CA ARG A 18 -0.41 6.95 -18.69
C ARG A 18 -1.82 7.50 -18.84
N ASP A 19 -2.83 6.69 -18.55
CA ASP A 19 -4.24 7.11 -18.61
C ASP A 19 -4.48 8.29 -17.65
N LEU A 20 -3.86 8.26 -16.47
CA LEU A 20 -3.96 9.35 -15.48
C LEU A 20 -3.12 10.57 -15.80
N SER A 21 -1.88 10.41 -16.29
CA SER A 21 -1.03 11.51 -16.74
C SER A 21 -1.73 12.31 -17.86
N ASN A 22 -2.36 11.63 -18.81
CA ASN A 22 -3.12 12.27 -19.88
C ASN A 22 -4.40 12.97 -19.37
N ILE A 23 -5.05 12.44 -18.33
CA ILE A 23 -6.23 13.09 -17.71
C ILE A 23 -5.83 14.32 -16.90
N VAL A 24 -4.70 14.28 -16.18
CA VAL A 24 -4.25 15.38 -15.31
C VAL A 24 -3.68 16.56 -16.12
N ILE A 25 -3.13 16.32 -17.31
CA ILE A 25 -2.50 17.38 -18.13
C ILE A 25 -3.52 18.18 -18.97
N GLU A 26 -4.66 17.60 -19.36
CA GLU A 26 -5.60 18.27 -20.28
C GLU A 26 -6.92 18.71 -19.60
N SER A 27 -7.32 18.10 -18.48
CA SER A 27 -8.65 18.31 -17.87
C SER A 27 -8.69 19.36 -16.74
N VAL A 28 -7.54 19.74 -16.19
CA VAL A 28 -7.48 20.47 -14.90
C VAL A 28 -7.66 21.99 -15.05
N ARG A 29 -7.82 22.53 -16.26
CA ARG A 29 -7.95 23.98 -16.42
C ARG A 29 -9.35 24.58 -16.47
N GLU A 30 -10.44 23.85 -16.80
CA GLU A 30 -11.71 24.57 -17.07
C GLU A 30 -13.08 23.90 -16.87
N VAL A 31 -13.24 22.60 -16.56
CA VAL A 31 -14.57 21.95 -16.79
C VAL A 31 -15.18 21.09 -15.65
N MET A 32 -14.46 20.68 -14.60
CA MET A 32 -15.05 19.79 -13.58
C MET A 32 -15.57 20.53 -12.34
N SER A 33 -16.73 20.11 -11.81
CA SER A 33 -17.24 20.62 -10.53
C SER A 33 -16.41 20.09 -9.35
N GLU A 34 -16.31 20.83 -8.25
CA GLU A 34 -15.49 20.47 -7.07
C GLU A 34 -15.76 19.04 -6.56
N ARG A 35 -17.02 18.57 -6.62
CA ARG A 35 -17.41 17.22 -6.19
C ARG A 35 -16.95 16.11 -7.13
N GLU A 36 -16.90 16.38 -8.43
CA GLU A 36 -16.41 15.43 -9.43
C GLU A 36 -14.89 15.36 -9.37
N LEU A 37 -14.23 16.49 -9.12
CA LEU A 37 -12.80 16.55 -8.87
C LEU A 37 -12.43 15.75 -7.60
N ASP A 38 -13.16 15.94 -6.50
CA ASP A 38 -12.93 15.18 -5.26
C ASP A 38 -13.14 13.67 -5.43
N ALA A 39 -14.22 13.25 -6.08
CA ALA A 39 -14.47 11.83 -6.33
C ALA A 39 -13.43 11.22 -7.29
N HIS A 40 -12.93 12.01 -8.24
CA HIS A 40 -11.88 11.59 -9.16
C HIS A 40 -10.51 11.51 -8.48
N ILE A 41 -10.17 12.47 -7.62
CA ILE A 41 -8.97 12.45 -6.77
C ILE A 41 -9.03 11.25 -5.80
N GLN A 42 -10.17 11.01 -5.15
CA GLN A 42 -10.37 9.84 -4.28
C GLN A 42 -10.30 8.50 -5.05
N GLY A 43 -10.82 8.47 -6.29
CA GLY A 43 -10.71 7.33 -7.18
C GLY A 43 -9.27 7.08 -7.66
N LEU A 44 -8.53 8.17 -7.93
CA LEU A 44 -7.10 8.16 -8.22
C LEU A 44 -6.31 7.55 -7.06
N ASP A 45 -6.60 7.99 -5.84
CA ASP A 45 -5.96 7.49 -4.62
C ASP A 45 -6.20 5.99 -4.45
N ALA A 46 -7.44 5.50 -4.65
CA ALA A 46 -7.74 4.08 -4.56
C ALA A 46 -7.04 3.23 -5.65
N GLY A 47 -6.92 3.75 -6.88
CA GLY A 47 -6.21 3.10 -7.98
C GLY A 47 -4.70 3.05 -7.76
N LEU A 48 -4.12 4.15 -7.29
CA LEU A 48 -2.72 4.28 -6.91
C LEU A 48 -2.35 3.29 -5.81
N GLN A 49 -3.12 3.27 -4.72
CA GLN A 49 -2.91 2.36 -3.58
C GLN A 49 -2.95 0.90 -4.03
N ARG A 50 -3.97 0.51 -4.81
CA ARG A 50 -4.08 -0.87 -5.32
C ARG A 50 -2.88 -1.26 -6.18
N ASN A 51 -2.39 -0.34 -7.01
CA ASN A 51 -1.25 -0.56 -7.88
C ASN A 51 0.07 -0.68 -7.10
N ILE A 52 0.30 0.18 -6.10
CA ILE A 52 1.44 0.08 -5.18
C ILE A 52 1.43 -1.27 -4.47
N VAL A 53 0.28 -1.67 -3.91
CA VAL A 53 0.12 -2.97 -3.24
C VAL A 53 0.40 -4.12 -4.19
N SER A 54 -0.10 -4.07 -5.43
CA SER A 54 0.11 -5.14 -6.41
C SER A 54 1.58 -5.31 -6.80
N LEU A 55 2.31 -4.19 -6.98
CA LEU A 55 3.76 -4.23 -7.23
C LEU A 55 4.53 -4.76 -6.02
N TYR A 56 4.15 -4.33 -4.82
CA TYR A 56 4.78 -4.79 -3.58
C TYR A 56 4.52 -6.28 -3.30
N ASP A 57 3.32 -6.77 -3.59
CA ASP A 57 2.93 -8.18 -3.45
C ASP A 57 3.66 -9.05 -4.49
N ALA A 58 3.84 -8.54 -5.70
CA ALA A 58 4.66 -9.18 -6.74
C ALA A 58 6.17 -9.20 -6.42
N GLY A 59 6.61 -8.58 -5.33
CA GLY A 59 8.02 -8.60 -4.92
C GLY A 59 8.90 -7.62 -5.67
N VAL A 60 8.32 -6.63 -6.36
CA VAL A 60 9.07 -5.54 -6.98
C VAL A 60 9.81 -4.74 -5.91
N GLU A 61 11.10 -4.45 -6.13
CA GLU A 61 11.92 -3.72 -5.16
C GLU A 61 11.35 -2.31 -4.88
N ASP A 62 11.39 -1.88 -3.60
CA ASP A 62 10.86 -0.58 -3.16
C ASP A 62 11.35 0.59 -4.04
N ARG A 63 12.66 0.65 -4.32
CA ARG A 63 13.25 1.68 -5.18
C ARG A 63 12.62 1.67 -6.57
N LYS A 64 12.37 0.48 -7.12
CA LYS A 64 11.76 0.35 -8.44
C LYS A 64 10.30 0.80 -8.44
N ILE A 65 9.55 0.51 -7.38
CA ILE A 65 8.18 1.01 -7.21
C ILE A 65 8.18 2.54 -7.16
N ILE A 66 9.07 3.15 -6.38
CA ILE A 66 9.20 4.62 -6.27
C ILE A 66 9.55 5.25 -7.64
N GLU A 67 10.52 4.69 -8.36
CA GLU A 67 10.88 5.16 -9.71
C GLU A 67 9.72 5.03 -10.70
N LEU A 68 8.91 3.96 -10.61
CA LEU A 68 7.73 3.77 -11.45
C LEU A 68 6.65 4.81 -11.14
N LEU A 69 6.39 5.09 -9.86
CA LEU A 69 5.45 6.13 -9.42
C LEU A 69 5.87 7.51 -9.94
N ASN A 70 7.15 7.86 -9.81
CA ASN A 70 7.66 9.11 -10.33
C ASN A 70 7.55 9.21 -11.86
N LYS A 71 7.94 8.13 -12.57
CA LYS A 71 7.97 8.12 -14.04
C LYS A 71 6.59 8.16 -14.68
N TYR A 72 5.62 7.42 -14.13
CA TYR A 72 4.33 7.20 -14.79
C TYR A 72 3.18 7.96 -14.13
N TRP A 73 3.33 8.37 -12.87
CA TRP A 73 2.29 9.10 -12.13
C TRP A 73 2.75 10.51 -11.74
N HIS A 74 3.98 10.90 -12.09
CA HIS A 74 4.56 12.21 -11.78
C HIS A 74 4.58 12.56 -10.29
N ILE A 75 4.51 11.55 -9.42
CA ILE A 75 4.59 11.71 -7.96
C ILE A 75 6.06 11.99 -7.60
N SER A 76 6.31 12.94 -6.70
CA SER A 76 7.67 13.21 -6.25
C SER A 76 8.30 11.95 -5.61
N MET A 77 9.62 11.83 -5.63
CA MET A 77 10.30 10.67 -5.02
C MET A 77 9.96 10.54 -3.53
N ASP A 78 9.84 11.66 -2.82
CA ASP A 78 9.51 11.72 -1.40
C ASP A 78 8.06 11.30 -1.13
N ASP A 79 7.10 11.83 -1.91
CA ASP A 79 5.70 11.43 -1.79
C ASP A 79 5.50 9.96 -2.16
N ALA A 80 6.17 9.48 -3.21
CA ALA A 80 6.12 8.09 -3.63
C ALA A 80 6.67 7.14 -2.54
N ALA A 81 7.75 7.54 -1.86
CA ALA A 81 8.29 6.80 -0.73
C ALA A 81 7.32 6.81 0.47
N MET A 82 6.67 7.94 0.74
CA MET A 82 5.64 8.06 1.77
C MET A 82 4.44 7.14 1.49
N TRP A 83 3.92 7.17 0.26
CA TRP A 83 2.82 6.30 -0.18
C TRP A 83 3.17 4.82 -0.09
N LEU A 84 4.36 4.43 -0.56
CA LEU A 84 4.83 3.05 -0.44
C LEU A 84 4.93 2.63 1.03
N ARG A 85 5.51 3.47 1.90
CA ARG A 85 5.61 3.17 3.34
C ARG A 85 4.24 2.97 3.98
N TYR A 86 3.28 3.84 3.67
CA TYR A 86 1.91 3.72 4.16
C TYR A 86 1.29 2.37 3.74
N GLU A 87 1.39 2.01 2.46
CA GLU A 87 0.82 0.74 1.96
C GLU A 87 1.49 -0.49 2.59
N LYS A 88 2.80 -0.45 2.84
CA LYS A 88 3.51 -1.53 3.55
C LYS A 88 2.97 -1.74 4.96
N ILE A 89 2.69 -0.64 5.68
CA ILE A 89 2.08 -0.70 7.03
C ILE A 89 0.67 -1.31 6.94
N GLN A 90 -0.15 -0.83 6.00
CA GLN A 90 -1.51 -1.36 5.81
C GLN A 90 -1.51 -2.85 5.43
N TYR A 91 -0.54 -3.29 4.64
CA TYR A 91 -0.37 -4.68 4.27
C TYR A 91 -0.09 -5.56 5.50
N CYS A 92 0.92 -5.20 6.30
CA CYS A 92 1.24 -5.92 7.55
C CYS A 92 0.06 -5.94 8.52
N TYR A 93 -0.67 -4.82 8.63
CA TYR A 93 -1.88 -4.75 9.45
C TYR A 93 -2.95 -5.75 8.98
N LYS A 94 -3.21 -5.81 7.67
CA LYS A 94 -4.17 -6.75 7.06
C LYS A 94 -3.74 -8.21 7.27
N VAL A 95 -2.46 -8.53 7.11
CA VAL A 95 -1.94 -9.88 7.31
C VAL A 95 -2.08 -10.32 8.77
N LEU A 96 -1.71 -9.46 9.72
CA LEU A 96 -1.88 -9.74 11.15
C LEU A 96 -3.38 -9.92 11.49
N LYS A 97 -4.24 -9.03 11.00
CA LYS A 97 -5.70 -9.14 11.19
C LYS A 97 -6.23 -10.49 10.70
N ARG A 98 -5.88 -10.90 9.48
CA ARG A 98 -6.29 -12.19 8.91
C ARG A 98 -5.82 -13.36 9.77
N HIS A 99 -4.57 -13.28 10.25
CA HIS A 99 -3.99 -14.30 11.11
C HIS A 99 -4.73 -14.43 12.46
N LEU A 100 -5.03 -13.32 13.14
CA LEU A 100 -5.78 -13.35 14.39
C LEU A 100 -7.19 -13.92 14.20
N ILE A 101 -7.87 -13.54 13.11
CA ILE A 101 -9.18 -14.11 12.76
C ILE A 101 -9.06 -15.63 12.55
N SER A 102 -8.01 -16.11 11.87
CA SER A 102 -7.80 -17.55 11.68
C SER A 102 -7.50 -18.31 12.98
N GLN A 103 -7.04 -17.61 14.03
CA GLN A 103 -6.87 -18.16 15.38
C GLN A 103 -8.17 -18.16 16.21
N GLY A 104 -9.29 -17.71 15.63
CA GLY A 104 -10.60 -17.69 16.30
C GLY A 104 -10.93 -16.39 17.02
N PHE A 105 -10.14 -15.32 16.85
CA PHE A 105 -10.45 -14.02 17.43
C PHE A 105 -11.70 -13.42 16.77
N SER A 106 -12.60 -12.86 17.57
CA SER A 106 -13.68 -12.03 17.03
C SER A 106 -13.13 -10.70 16.50
N GLN A 107 -13.90 -9.98 15.68
CA GLN A 107 -13.50 -8.63 15.21
C GLN A 107 -13.25 -7.67 16.39
N VAL A 108 -13.98 -7.84 17.49
CA VAL A 108 -13.80 -7.04 18.71
C VAL A 108 -12.45 -7.36 19.35
N ASP A 109 -12.12 -8.64 19.50
CA ASP A 109 -10.85 -9.09 20.09
C ASP A 109 -9.66 -8.66 19.25
N VAL A 110 -9.78 -8.72 17.92
CA VAL A 110 -8.77 -8.17 17.01
C VAL A 110 -8.58 -6.68 17.29
N GLY A 111 -9.66 -5.90 17.39
CA GLY A 111 -9.57 -4.47 17.68
C GLY A 111 -8.91 -4.18 19.03
N VAL A 112 -9.21 -4.96 20.06
CA VAL A 112 -8.58 -4.87 21.38
C VAL A 112 -7.09 -5.20 21.29
N PHE A 113 -6.73 -6.30 20.63
CA PHE A 113 -5.34 -6.70 20.43
C PHE A 113 -4.53 -5.61 19.71
N MET A 114 -5.06 -5.08 18.60
CA MET A 114 -4.39 -4.06 17.79
C MET A 114 -4.12 -2.78 18.58
N ARG A 115 -5.08 -2.36 19.42
CA ARG A 115 -4.91 -1.17 20.28
C ARG A 115 -3.98 -1.43 21.46
N LYS A 116 -4.17 -2.56 22.17
CA LYS A 116 -3.36 -2.91 23.35
C LYS A 116 -1.87 -2.98 22.98
N ASN A 117 -1.55 -3.60 21.84
CA ASN A 117 -0.18 -3.76 21.37
C ASN A 117 0.35 -2.56 20.56
N LYS A 118 -0.43 -1.48 20.44
CA LYS A 118 -0.08 -0.27 19.67
C LYS A 118 0.45 -0.58 18.26
N VAL A 119 -0.23 -1.48 17.56
CA VAL A 119 0.28 -2.10 16.33
C VAL A 119 0.63 -1.07 15.26
N SER A 120 -0.22 -0.06 15.05
CA SER A 120 0.04 1.00 14.06
C SER A 120 1.33 1.77 14.36
N GLU A 121 1.52 2.21 15.61
CA GLU A 121 2.71 2.95 16.05
C GLU A 121 3.98 2.10 15.88
N LYS A 122 3.91 0.82 16.26
CA LYS A 122 5.04 -0.10 16.10
C LYS A 122 5.36 -0.34 14.62
N LEU A 123 4.37 -0.59 13.76
CA LEU A 123 4.60 -0.78 12.32
C LEU A 123 5.17 0.47 11.63
N GLU A 124 4.80 1.66 12.09
CA GLU A 124 5.35 2.91 11.60
C GLU A 124 6.82 3.08 12.03
N THR A 125 7.11 2.89 13.31
CA THR A 125 8.43 3.18 13.88
C THR A 125 9.47 2.08 13.64
N LYS A 126 9.04 0.87 13.25
CA LYS A 126 9.89 -0.34 13.16
C LYS A 126 9.89 -0.96 11.77
N PRO A 127 10.81 -0.54 10.87
CA PRO A 127 10.91 -1.05 9.51
C PRO A 127 11.14 -2.57 9.43
N GLU A 128 11.74 -3.18 10.45
CA GLU A 128 11.97 -4.61 10.57
C GLU A 128 10.67 -5.42 10.60
N LEU A 129 9.59 -4.88 11.17
CA LEU A 129 8.29 -5.54 11.18
C LEU A 129 7.69 -5.60 9.77
N LEU A 130 7.99 -4.61 8.92
CA LEU A 130 7.54 -4.59 7.53
C LEU A 130 8.20 -5.68 6.69
N LYS A 131 9.36 -6.18 7.10
CA LYS A 131 10.04 -7.32 6.45
C LYS A 131 9.36 -8.66 6.74
N LEU A 132 8.50 -8.72 7.76
CA LEU A 132 7.72 -9.90 8.14
C LEU A 132 6.37 -9.96 7.41
N LYS A 133 6.18 -9.15 6.36
CA LYS A 133 4.91 -8.93 5.65
C LYS A 133 4.12 -10.22 5.31
N ASP A 134 4.80 -11.31 5.01
CA ASP A 134 4.18 -12.55 4.54
C ASP A 134 3.80 -13.50 5.69
N ASN A 135 4.05 -13.13 6.94
CA ASN A 135 3.86 -14.02 8.09
C ASN A 135 3.24 -13.31 9.30
N GLY A 136 1.90 -13.41 9.40
CA GLY A 136 1.14 -12.83 10.51
C GLY A 136 1.52 -13.36 11.90
N GLN A 137 1.94 -14.63 12.01
CA GLN A 137 2.41 -15.21 13.27
C GLN A 137 3.72 -14.53 13.72
N LYS A 138 4.69 -14.36 12.81
CA LYS A 138 5.95 -13.68 13.12
C LYS A 138 5.73 -12.22 13.50
N ILE A 139 4.81 -11.53 12.81
CA ILE A 139 4.41 -10.15 13.18
C ILE A 139 3.85 -10.15 14.61
N LYS A 140 2.91 -11.06 14.93
CA LYS A 140 2.32 -11.18 16.26
C LYS A 140 3.38 -11.40 17.35
N GLU A 141 4.26 -12.39 17.16
CA GLU A 141 5.33 -12.70 18.12
C GLU A 141 6.29 -11.53 18.32
N ALA A 142 6.65 -10.81 17.24
CA ALA A 142 7.51 -9.65 17.34
C ALA A 142 6.84 -8.49 18.10
N LEU A 143 5.52 -8.32 17.98
CA LEU A 143 4.77 -7.30 18.70
C LEU A 143 4.63 -7.62 20.20
N GLU A 144 4.50 -8.90 20.55
CA GLU A 144 4.33 -9.41 21.93
C GLU A 144 5.66 -9.53 22.69
N LYS A 145 6.79 -9.79 22.02
CA LYS A 145 8.14 -9.87 22.64
C LYS A 145 8.69 -8.52 23.14
N GLU A 146 7.95 -7.44 22.89
CA GLU A 146 8.35 -6.08 23.23
C GLU A 146 7.51 -5.45 24.36
N GLU A 147 6.85 -6.28 25.17
CA GLU A 147 6.44 -5.91 26.55
C GLU A 147 7.64 -5.98 27.49
#